data_AF-A0A1S0YMW6-F1
#
_entry.id   AF-A0A1S0YMW6-F1
#
_cell.length_a   1.000
_cell.length_b   1.000
_cell.length_c   1.000
_cell.angle_alpha   90.00
_cell.angle_beta   90.00
_cell.angle_gamma   90.00
#
_symmetry.space_group_name_H-M   'P 1'
#
loop_
_entity.id
_entity.type
_entity.pdbx_description
1 polymer ?
#
loop_
_entity_poly.entity_id
_entity_poly.type
_entity_poly.pdbx_seq_one_letter_code
_entity_poly.pdbx_strand_id
1 'polypeptide(L)'
;MQVKFPLPITDVPARLAVRADGVLNSKDYVLKFRFPGVDSTRELAEEVKLHFSEGLGALFLYNSEQDVGQVGYTNYFHLPDGVESLTIEIVRWSKREELANIQGVDLQIRTPSPVFNKLTQIGFTANGI
;
A
#
# COMPACT_ATOMS: atom_id res chain seq x y z
N MET A 1 9.19 6.62 4.45
CA MET A 1 8.55 7.43 3.38
C MET A 1 7.04 7.38 3.57
N GLN A 2 6.32 8.47 3.33
CA GLN A 2 4.86 8.49 3.38
C GLN A 2 4.28 8.96 2.04
N VAL A 3 3.24 8.27 1.58
CA VAL A 3 2.59 8.51 0.29
C VAL A 3 1.09 8.62 0.50
N LYS A 4 0.46 9.66 -0.05
CA LYS A 4 -0.99 9.89 0.06
C LYS A 4 -1.68 9.70 -1.30
N PHE A 5 -2.82 9.03 -1.27
CA PHE A 5 -3.69 8.75 -2.42
C PHE A 5 -5.08 9.32 -2.15
N PRO A 6 -5.57 10.30 -2.92
CA PRO A 6 -6.98 10.68 -2.90
C PRO A 6 -7.81 9.56 -3.54
N LEU A 7 -8.90 9.14 -2.91
CA LEU A 7 -9.72 8.01 -3.37
C LEU A 7 -11.02 8.51 -4.01
N PRO A 8 -11.11 8.56 -5.36
CA PRO A 8 -12.33 8.94 -6.07
C PRO A 8 -13.37 7.81 -6.13
N ILE A 9 -12.97 6.60 -5.74
CA ILE A 9 -13.80 5.39 -5.74
C ILE A 9 -13.43 4.59 -4.49
N THR A 10 -14.44 4.08 -3.80
CA THR A 10 -14.38 3.26 -2.58
C THR A 10 -14.99 1.88 -2.83
N ASP A 11 -14.90 0.97 -1.86
CA ASP A 11 -15.46 -0.40 -1.93
C ASP A 11 -15.03 -1.20 -3.18
N VAL A 12 -13.73 -1.13 -3.49
CA VAL A 12 -13.15 -1.79 -4.66
C VAL A 12 -11.81 -2.46 -4.34
N PRO A 13 -11.43 -3.55 -5.05
CA PRO A 13 -10.12 -4.16 -4.89
C PRO A 13 -9.01 -3.24 -5.40
N ALA A 14 -7.94 -3.11 -4.61
CA ALA A 14 -6.74 -2.38 -4.97
C ALA A 14 -5.46 -3.16 -4.59
N ARG A 15 -4.33 -2.77 -5.15
CA ARG A 15 -2.99 -3.22 -4.71
C ARG A 15 -1.99 -2.09 -4.83
N LEU A 16 -0.88 -2.19 -4.10
CA LEU A 16 0.24 -1.26 -4.24
C LEU A 16 1.28 -1.86 -5.18
N ALA A 17 1.79 -1.02 -6.08
CA ALA A 17 2.97 -1.27 -6.88
C ALA A 17 4.14 -0.46 -6.29
N VAL A 18 5.11 -1.16 -5.71
CA VAL A 18 6.27 -0.58 -5.03
C VAL A 18 7.47 -0.59 -5.97
N ARG A 19 7.94 0.60 -6.33
CA ARG A 19 9.09 0.80 -7.22
C ARG A 19 10.37 0.94 -6.40
N ALA A 20 11.42 0.24 -6.77
CA ALA A 20 12.73 0.34 -6.13
C ALA A 20 13.88 0.32 -7.16
N ASP A 21 15.05 0.78 -6.73
CA ASP A 21 16.28 0.81 -7.53
C ASP A 21 17.10 -0.50 -7.50
N GLY A 22 16.57 -1.53 -6.83
CA GLY A 22 17.15 -2.86 -6.74
C GLY A 22 16.08 -3.89 -6.40
N VAL A 23 16.51 -5.12 -6.10
CA VAL A 23 15.62 -6.24 -5.79
C VAL A 23 14.99 -6.04 -4.40
N LEU A 24 13.66 -5.97 -4.35
CA LEU A 24 12.91 -5.97 -3.09
C LEU A 24 12.64 -7.40 -2.61
N ASN A 25 13.06 -7.70 -1.38
CA ASN A 25 12.59 -8.89 -0.69
C ASN A 25 11.28 -8.56 0.06
N SER A 26 10.40 -9.55 0.17
CA SER A 26 9.08 -9.38 0.80
C SER A 26 9.14 -8.89 2.25
N LYS A 27 10.23 -9.17 2.96
CA LYS A 27 10.43 -8.82 4.39
C LYS A 27 11.28 -7.58 4.61
N ASP A 28 11.71 -6.90 3.56
CA ASP A 28 12.55 -5.71 3.70
C ASP A 28 11.77 -4.54 4.28
N TYR A 29 10.51 -4.40 3.85
CA TYR A 29 9.63 -3.30 4.21
C TYR A 29 8.23 -3.77 4.57
N VAL A 30 7.62 -3.07 5.53
CA VAL A 30 6.20 -3.13 5.84
C VAL A 30 5.53 -1.86 5.31
N LEU A 31 4.40 -2.02 4.64
CA LEU A 31 3.56 -0.95 4.13
C LEU A 31 2.40 -0.79 5.11
N LYS A 32 2.44 0.25 5.95
CA LYS A 32 1.38 0.58 6.90
C LYS A 32 0.31 1.41 6.22
N PHE A 33 -0.95 1.07 6.47
CA PHE A 33 -2.12 1.70 5.88
C PHE A 33 -2.81 2.56 6.93
N ARG A 34 -3.18 3.78 6.53
CA ARG A 34 -4.03 4.66 7.32
C ARG A 34 -5.13 5.23 6.44
N PHE A 35 -6.37 5.00 6.84
CA PHE A 35 -7.57 5.62 6.29
C PHE A 35 -7.99 6.73 7.26
N PRO A 36 -7.83 8.02 6.90
CA PRO A 36 -8.19 9.11 7.81
C PRO A 36 -9.67 9.05 8.21
N GLY A 37 -9.96 9.23 9.50
CA GLY A 37 -11.32 9.13 10.04
C GLY A 37 -11.81 7.70 10.30
N VAL A 38 -11.00 6.68 10.03
CA VAL A 38 -11.34 5.27 10.28
C VAL A 38 -10.30 4.65 11.23
N ASP A 39 -10.79 4.01 12.28
CA ASP A 39 -9.94 3.34 13.26
C ASP A 39 -9.36 2.03 12.68
N SER A 40 -8.08 1.80 12.96
CA SER A 40 -7.42 0.55 12.59
C SER A 40 -7.75 -0.53 13.61
N THR A 41 -8.63 -1.47 13.25
CA THR A 41 -9.03 -2.60 14.11
C THR A 41 -8.74 -3.94 13.44
N ARG A 42 -8.90 -5.04 14.21
CA ARG A 42 -8.77 -6.41 13.68
C ARG A 42 -9.91 -6.72 12.70
N GLU A 43 -11.11 -6.27 13.04
CA GLU A 43 -12.32 -6.46 12.24
C GLU A 43 -12.17 -5.78 10.87
N LEU A 44 -11.67 -4.54 10.87
CA LEU A 44 -11.40 -3.82 9.62
C LEU A 44 -10.32 -4.53 8.80
N ALA A 45 -9.25 -5.01 9.43
CA ALA A 45 -8.21 -5.78 8.73
C ALA A 45 -8.80 -6.99 7.97
N GLU A 46 -9.69 -7.75 8.61
CA GLU A 46 -10.34 -8.90 7.98
C GLU A 46 -11.23 -8.47 6.80
N GLU A 47 -12.05 -7.42 6.99
CA GLU A 47 -12.92 -6.86 5.96
C GLU A 47 -12.12 -6.42 4.72
N VAL A 48 -11.06 -5.64 4.93
CA VAL A 48 -10.24 -5.09 3.84
C VAL A 48 -9.12 -6.00 3.36
N LYS A 49 -8.98 -7.20 3.93
CA LYS A 49 -7.91 -8.17 3.61
C LYS A 49 -6.50 -7.62 3.85
N LEU A 50 -6.34 -6.85 4.93
CA LEU A 50 -5.05 -6.38 5.45
C LEU A 50 -4.68 -7.16 6.72
N HIS A 51 -3.43 -7.06 7.17
CA HIS A 51 -3.04 -7.56 8.49
C HIS A 51 -3.18 -6.45 9.53
N PHE A 52 -3.53 -6.80 10.77
CA PHE A 52 -3.49 -5.90 11.91
C PHE A 52 -2.35 -6.27 12.86
N SER A 53 -1.61 -5.27 13.37
CA SER A 53 -0.60 -5.47 14.40
C SER A 53 -0.91 -4.59 15.61
N GLU A 54 -1.12 -5.22 16.76
CA GLU A 54 -1.27 -4.50 18.04
C GLU A 54 -0.03 -3.69 18.40
N GLY A 55 1.16 -4.25 18.16
CA GLY A 55 2.42 -3.56 18.44
C GLY A 55 2.66 -2.34 17.55
N LEU A 56 2.10 -2.31 16.34
CA LEU A 56 2.17 -1.15 15.45
C LEU A 56 0.95 -0.23 15.56
N GLY A 57 -0.14 -0.70 16.18
CA GLY A 57 -1.43 -0.02 16.20
C GLY A 57 -1.96 0.29 14.79
N ALA A 58 -1.67 -0.56 13.80
CA ALA A 58 -1.88 -0.23 12.39
C ALA A 58 -2.25 -1.44 11.52
N LEU A 59 -2.96 -1.15 10.44
CA LEU A 59 -3.15 -2.05 9.31
C LEU A 59 -1.89 -2.09 8.45
N PHE A 60 -1.53 -3.25 7.91
CA PHE A 60 -0.32 -3.37 7.10
C PHE A 60 -0.36 -4.52 6.10
N LEU A 61 0.52 -4.42 5.09
CA LEU A 61 0.91 -5.52 4.22
C LEU A 61 2.43 -5.55 4.07
N TYR A 62 2.94 -6.73 3.73
CA TYR A 62 4.26 -6.89 3.15
C TYR A 62 4.17 -6.65 1.64
N ASN A 63 5.25 -6.15 1.05
CA ASN A 63 5.39 -6.24 -0.39
C ASN A 63 5.57 -7.73 -0.78
N SER A 64 5.13 -8.13 -1.97
CA SER A 64 5.55 -9.44 -2.49
C SER A 64 7.00 -9.36 -2.96
N GLU A 65 7.68 -10.50 -2.97
CA GLU A 65 9.03 -10.64 -3.50
C GLU A 65 9.06 -10.25 -4.98
N GLN A 66 10.13 -9.56 -5.40
CA GLN A 66 10.41 -9.27 -6.79
C GLN A 66 11.39 -10.32 -7.34
N ASP A 67 10.97 -11.12 -8.31
CA ASP A 67 11.88 -12.08 -8.97
C ASP A 67 12.84 -11.40 -9.94
N VAL A 68 12.36 -10.47 -10.79
CA VAL A 68 13.17 -9.67 -11.73
C VAL A 68 12.44 -8.35 -12.09
N GLY A 69 13.10 -7.20 -11.94
CA GLY A 69 12.57 -5.88 -12.36
C GLY A 69 12.44 -4.86 -11.22
N GLN A 70 12.02 -3.64 -11.54
CA GLN A 70 11.97 -2.51 -10.58
C GLN A 70 10.70 -2.45 -9.71
N VAL A 71 9.69 -3.30 -9.94
CA VAL A 71 8.35 -3.13 -9.32
C VAL A 71 7.84 -4.40 -8.65
N GLY A 72 7.50 -4.28 -7.37
CA GLY A 72 6.94 -5.34 -6.54
C GLY A 72 5.49 -5.03 -6.27
N TYR A 73 4.67 -6.05 -6.12
CA TYR A 73 3.23 -5.86 -5.96
C TYR A 73 2.76 -6.47 -4.66
N THR A 74 1.96 -5.75 -3.89
CA THR A 74 1.27 -6.38 -2.76
C THR A 74 0.20 -7.36 -3.27
N ASN A 75 -0.27 -8.22 -2.36
CA ASN A 75 -1.57 -8.83 -2.51
C ASN A 75 -2.67 -7.76 -2.67
N TYR A 76 -3.78 -8.16 -3.27
CA TYR A 76 -4.95 -7.29 -3.36
C TYR A 76 -5.61 -7.15 -1.99
N PHE A 77 -6.03 -5.92 -1.69
CA PHE A 77 -6.84 -5.54 -0.53
C PHE A 77 -8.12 -4.82 -1.02
N HIS A 78 -9.10 -4.61 -0.15
CA HIS A 78 -10.28 -3.79 -0.46
C HIS A 78 -10.10 -2.38 0.12
N LEU A 79 -10.53 -1.36 -0.63
CA LEU A 79 -10.72 -0.03 -0.07
C LEU A 79 -12.02 -0.03 0.76
N PRO A 80 -12.01 0.47 2.00
CA PRO A 80 -13.25 0.65 2.77
C PRO A 80 -14.25 1.53 2.01
N ASP A 81 -15.53 1.43 2.35
CA ASP A 81 -16.52 2.37 1.83
C ASP A 81 -16.40 3.76 2.46
N GLY A 82 -16.74 4.82 1.71
CA GLY A 82 -16.83 6.19 2.21
C GLY A 82 -15.51 6.88 2.59
N VAL A 83 -14.35 6.27 2.37
CA VAL A 83 -13.04 6.90 2.67
C VAL A 83 -12.56 7.82 1.55
N GLU A 84 -12.16 9.04 1.91
CA GLU A 84 -11.72 10.05 0.92
C GLU A 84 -10.25 9.90 0.50
N SER A 85 -9.43 9.25 1.34
CA SER A 85 -8.01 9.08 1.05
C SER A 85 -7.40 7.88 1.76
N LEU A 86 -6.29 7.41 1.21
CA LEU A 86 -5.42 6.39 1.78
C LEU A 86 -4.02 6.98 1.96
N THR A 87 -3.41 6.74 3.11
CA THR A 87 -2.02 7.06 3.36
C THR A 87 -1.22 5.79 3.61
N ILE A 88 -0.11 5.64 2.90
CA ILE A 88 0.84 4.54 3.05
C ILE A 88 2.11 5.05 3.68
N GLU A 89 2.47 4.51 4.84
CA GLU A 89 3.78 4.71 5.45
C GLU A 89 4.64 3.47 5.19
N ILE A 90 5.80 3.67 4.59
CA ILE A 90 6.76 2.61 4.33
C ILE A 90 7.80 2.57 5.43
N VAL A 91 7.83 1.44 6.13
CA VAL A 91 8.66 1.20 7.31
C VAL A 91 9.64 0.08 7.01
N ARG A 92 10.93 0.34 7.26
CA ARG A 92 11.96 -0.70 7.19
C ARG A 92 11.69 -1.76 8.25
N TRP A 93 11.63 -3.02 7.84
CA TRP A 93 11.37 -4.15 8.72
C TRP A 93 12.59 -5.07 8.86
N SER A 94 13.40 -5.18 7.80
CA SER A 94 14.60 -6.00 7.78
C SER A 94 15.80 -5.32 8.46
N LYS A 95 16.60 -6.14 9.15
CA LYS A 95 17.88 -5.74 9.76
C LYS A 95 19.07 -5.80 8.79
N ARG A 96 18.87 -6.26 7.55
CA ARG A 96 19.92 -6.31 6.52
C ARG A 96 20.47 -4.91 6.27
N GLU A 97 21.79 -4.79 6.12
CA GLU A 97 22.45 -3.49 5.91
C GLU A 97 22.15 -2.91 4.53
N GLU A 98 22.18 -3.76 3.49
CA GLU A 98 21.88 -3.38 2.12
C GLU A 98 20.43 -3.72 1.76
N LEU A 99 19.62 -2.68 1.57
CA LEU A 99 18.25 -2.77 1.12
C LEU A 99 18.07 -1.87 -0.11
N ALA A 100 17.33 -2.36 -1.11
CA ALA A 100 16.93 -1.51 -2.24
C ALA A 100 16.10 -0.33 -1.73
N ASN A 101 16.37 0.87 -2.26
CA ASN A 101 15.65 2.06 -1.85
C ASN A 101 14.33 2.15 -2.62
N ILE A 102 13.25 2.46 -1.92
CA ILE A 102 11.93 2.60 -2.54
C ILE A 102 11.84 3.99 -3.17
N GLN A 103 11.67 3.99 -4.49
CA GLN A 103 11.60 5.18 -5.34
C GLN A 103 10.16 5.71 -5.47
N GLY A 104 9.15 4.85 -5.27
CA GLY A 104 7.76 5.27 -5.35
C GLY A 104 6.77 4.16 -5.03
N VAL A 105 5.54 4.54 -4.77
CA VAL A 105 4.41 3.63 -4.60
C VAL A 105 3.24 4.15 -5.41
N ASP A 106 2.66 3.27 -6.23
CA ASP A 106 1.48 3.56 -7.02
C ASP A 106 0.33 2.68 -6.53
N LEU A 107 -0.87 3.25 -6.44
CA LEU A 107 -2.09 2.53 -6.09
C LEU A 107 -2.79 2.09 -7.37
N GLN A 108 -2.96 0.78 -7.54
CA GLN A 108 -3.65 0.19 -8.68
C GLN A 108 -5.03 -0.30 -8.24
N ILE A 109 -6.07 0.41 -8.68
CA ILE A 109 -7.47 0.12 -8.36
C ILE A 109 -8.09 -0.66 -9.51
N ARG A 110 -8.73 -1.79 -9.21
CA ARG A 110 -9.59 -2.50 -10.17
C ARG A 110 -10.95 -1.84 -10.17
N THR A 111 -11.30 -1.15 -11.23
CA THR A 111 -12.63 -0.55 -11.33
C THR A 111 -13.63 -1.60 -11.86
N PRO A 112 -14.90 -1.53 -11.45
CA PRO A 112 -15.95 -2.38 -11.98
C PRO A 112 -16.40 -1.96 -13.40
N SER A 113 -15.86 -0.87 -13.97
CA SER A 113 -16.26 -0.38 -15.28
C SER A 113 -15.69 -1.26 -16.41
N PRO A 114 -16.53 -1.71 -17.37
CA PRO A 114 -16.06 -2.45 -18.54
C PRO A 114 -15.18 -1.62 -19.48
N VAL A 115 -15.20 -0.29 -19.36
CA VAL A 115 -14.42 0.65 -20.19
C VAL A 115 -13.08 1.01 -19.55
N PHE A 116 -13.02 1.09 -18.22
CA PHE A 116 -11.83 1.50 -17.46
C PHE A 116 -11.45 0.46 -16.41
N ASN A 117 -11.10 -0.75 -16.84
CA ASN A 117 -10.86 -1.88 -15.92
C ASN A 117 -9.71 -1.70 -14.91
N LYS A 118 -8.85 -0.68 -15.08
CA LYS A 118 -7.75 -0.35 -14.17
C LYS A 118 -7.55 1.16 -14.08
N LEU A 119 -7.55 1.68 -12.85
CA LEU A 119 -7.15 3.05 -12.55
C LEU A 119 -5.86 3.00 -11.73
N THR A 120 -4.78 3.57 -12.26
CA THR A 120 -3.50 3.69 -11.53
C THR A 120 -3.37 5.12 -11.02
N GLN A 121 -3.32 5.27 -9.70
CA GLN A 121 -2.96 6.52 -9.07
C GLN A 121 -1.49 6.51 -8.70
N ILE A 122 -0.77 7.51 -9.22
CA ILE A 122 0.60 7.78 -8.80
C ILE A 122 0.49 8.51 -7.47
N GLY A 123 1.06 7.91 -6.42
CA GLY A 123 1.05 8.51 -5.10
C GLY A 123 2.00 9.69 -5.03
N PHE A 124 1.59 10.76 -4.36
CA PHE A 124 2.48 11.89 -4.09
C PHE A 124 3.22 11.63 -2.78
N THR A 125 4.54 11.79 -2.78
CA THR A 125 5.33 11.77 -1.56
C THR A 125 4.89 12.93 -0.67
N ALA A 126 4.46 12.64 0.55
CA ALA A 126 4.00 13.65 1.51
C ALA A 126 5.15 14.47 2.14
N ASN A 127 6.30 14.53 1.47
CA ASN A 127 7.39 15.42 1.85
C ASN A 127 7.07 16.79 1.25
N GLY A 128 6.49 17.65 2.08
CA GLY A 128 6.18 19.02 1.73
C GLY A 128 7.37 19.77 1.14
N ILE A 129 7.06 20.56 0.10
CA ILE A 129 7.65 21.87 -0.09
C ILE A 129 6.61 22.85 0.46
#